data_AF-A0A3C1LHH1-F1
#
_entry.id   AF-A0A3C1LHH1-F1
#
_cell.length_a   1.000
_cell.length_b   1.000
_cell.length_c   1.000
_cell.angle_alpha   90.00
_cell.angle_beta   90.00
_cell.angle_gamma   90.00
#
_symmetry.space_group_name_H-M   'P 1'
#
loop_
_entity.id
_entity.type
_entity.pdbx_description
1 polymer ?
#
loop_
_entity_poly.entity_id
_entity_poly.type
_entity_poly.pdbx_seq_one_letter_code
_entity_poly.pdbx_strand_id
1 'polypeptide(L)'
;MTDEFMQLIPPHRTYINYLINKGIIDSYAVSMETQTCWITFNAVNKEEVDTYLVKSPLYKFWTYEIESLFVYDSQMYRLPSLQLN
;
A
#
# COMPACT_ATOMS: atom_id res chain seq x y z
N MET A 1 -11.99 -15.78 7.77
CA MET A 1 -10.56 -15.82 7.43
C MET A 1 -10.08 -17.26 7.58
N THR A 2 -9.40 -17.82 6.59
CA THR A 2 -8.83 -19.17 6.65
C THR A 2 -7.41 -19.11 7.24
N ASP A 3 -6.92 -20.22 7.78
CA ASP A 3 -5.55 -20.30 8.33
C ASP A 3 -4.48 -19.96 7.27
N GLU A 4 -4.72 -20.34 6.03
CA GLU A 4 -3.87 -20.02 4.89
C GLU A 4 -3.76 -18.50 4.65
N PHE A 5 -4.87 -17.76 4.76
CA PHE A 5 -4.85 -16.30 4.64
C PHE A 5 -4.04 -15.67 5.79
N MET A 6 -4.25 -16.12 7.01
CA MET A 6 -3.56 -15.60 8.19
C MET A 6 -2.03 -15.79 8.11
N GLN A 7 -1.58 -16.91 7.54
CA GLN A 7 -0.16 -17.19 7.33
C GLN A 7 0.49 -16.26 6.29
N LEU A 8 -0.29 -15.68 5.38
CA LEU A 8 0.20 -14.78 4.33
C LEU A 8 0.27 -13.31 4.79
N ILE A 9 -0.36 -12.95 5.92
CA ILE A 9 -0.33 -11.58 6.45
C ILE A 9 1.10 -11.12 6.79
N PRO A 10 1.93 -11.88 7.53
CA PRO A 10 3.30 -11.45 7.84
C PRO A 10 4.18 -11.20 6.60
N PRO A 11 4.29 -12.12 5.62
CA PRO A 11 5.09 -11.85 4.42
C PRO A 11 4.49 -10.73 3.57
N HIS A 12 3.16 -10.57 3.55
CA HIS A 12 2.52 -9.43 2.87
C HIS A 12 2.91 -8.10 3.50
N ARG A 13 2.90 -7.99 4.84
CA ARG A 13 3.38 -6.79 5.55
C ARG A 13 4.84 -6.48 5.21
N THR A 14 5.70 -7.48 5.15
CA THR A 14 7.10 -7.30 4.74
C THR A 14 7.21 -6.73 3.33
N TYR A 15 6.42 -7.24 2.38
CA TYR A 15 6.42 -6.77 1.00
C TYR A 15 5.91 -5.33 0.87
N ILE A 16 4.80 -4.99 1.53
CA ILE A 16 4.27 -3.61 1.57
C ILE A 16 5.30 -2.65 2.17
N ASN A 17 5.93 -3.01 3.30
CA ASN A 17 6.95 -2.17 3.93
C ASN A 17 8.16 -1.94 3.00
N TYR A 18 8.56 -2.96 2.24
CA TYR A 18 9.61 -2.81 1.23
C TYR A 18 9.24 -1.79 0.14
N LEU A 19 7.99 -1.81 -0.35
CA LEU A 19 7.52 -0.84 -1.34
C LEU A 19 7.40 0.58 -0.78
N ILE A 20 6.96 0.72 0.48
CA ILE A 20 6.93 2.01 1.20
C ILE A 20 8.34 2.58 1.31
N ASN A 21 9.31 1.78 1.75
CA ASN A 21 10.70 2.21 1.88
C ASN A 21 11.35 2.62 0.54
N LYS A 22 10.83 2.11 -0.58
CA LYS A 22 11.25 2.51 -1.92
C LYS A 22 10.50 3.73 -2.48
N GLY A 23 9.53 4.28 -1.74
CA GLY A 23 8.69 5.38 -2.21
C GLY A 23 7.67 4.97 -3.28
N ILE A 24 7.48 3.67 -3.50
CA ILE A 24 6.51 3.14 -4.48
C ILE A 24 5.09 3.18 -3.90
N ILE A 25 4.96 2.98 -2.59
CA ILE A 25 3.70 3.17 -1.86
C ILE A 25 3.87 4.37 -0.93
N ASP A 26 2.96 5.34 -1.03
CA ASP A 26 2.91 6.49 -0.11
C ASP A 26 2.06 6.19 1.12
N SER A 27 0.94 5.49 0.94
CA SER A 27 0.03 5.18 2.04
C SER A 27 -0.55 3.78 1.91
N TYR A 28 -0.75 3.11 3.05
CA TYR A 28 -1.32 1.77 3.13
C TYR A 28 -2.23 1.68 4.36
N ALA A 29 -3.53 1.49 4.12
CA ALA A 29 -4.54 1.35 5.16
C ALA A 29 -5.33 0.06 4.95
N VAL A 30 -5.70 -0.59 6.06
CA VAL A 30 -6.48 -1.82 6.06
C VAL A 30 -7.55 -1.75 7.14
N SER A 31 -8.79 -2.03 6.75
CA SER A 31 -9.91 -2.26 7.67
C SER A 31 -10.13 -3.77 7.81
N MET A 32 -9.97 -4.28 9.03
CA MET A 32 -10.26 -5.69 9.33
C MET A 32 -11.77 -5.96 9.43
N GLU A 33 -12.56 -4.93 9.74
CA GLU A 33 -14.02 -5.03 9.83
C GLU A 33 -14.65 -5.15 8.44
N THR A 34 -14.28 -4.27 7.51
CA THR A 34 -14.83 -4.24 6.16
C THR A 34 -14.01 -5.06 5.16
N GLN A 35 -12.89 -5.64 5.59
CA GLN A 35 -11.94 -6.37 4.75
C GLN A 35 -11.46 -5.55 3.53
N THR A 36 -11.37 -4.23 3.71
CA THR A 36 -11.02 -3.29 2.64
C THR A 36 -9.59 -2.79 2.84
N CYS A 37 -8.85 -2.66 1.74
CA CYS A 37 -7.53 -2.08 1.73
C CYS A 37 -7.50 -0.87 0.80
N TRP A 38 -6.84 0.20 1.25
CA TRP A 38 -6.57 1.38 0.46
C TRP A 38 -5.06 1.57 0.37
N ILE A 39 -4.59 1.81 -0.85
CA ILE A 39 -3.17 1.98 -1.13
C ILE A 39 -3.00 3.15 -2.09
N THR A 40 -2.10 4.07 -1.77
CA THR A 40 -1.66 5.10 -2.73
C THR A 40 -0.32 4.69 -3.30
N PHE A 41 -0.24 4.59 -4.63
CA PHE A 41 0.98 4.23 -5.36
C PHE A 41 1.58 5.43 -6.10
N ASN A 42 2.90 5.52 -6.09
CA ASN A 42 3.68 6.30 -7.05
C ASN A 42 4.10 5.39 -8.20
N ALA A 43 3.40 5.52 -9.32
CA ALA A 43 3.64 4.72 -10.53
C ALA A 43 3.30 5.55 -11.77
N VAL A 44 3.89 5.19 -12.92
CA VAL A 44 3.69 5.89 -14.20
C VAL A 44 2.31 5.61 -14.79
N ASN A 45 1.79 4.40 -14.59
CA ASN A 45 0.50 3.96 -15.14
C ASN A 45 -0.13 2.84 -14.29
N LYS A 46 -1.37 2.47 -14.64
CA LYS A 46 -2.14 1.45 -13.91
C LYS A 46 -1.51 0.06 -14.06
N GLU A 47 -0.88 -0.22 -15.20
CA GLU A 47 -0.21 -1.49 -15.48
C GLU A 47 1.00 -1.71 -14.56
N GLU A 48 1.77 -0.66 -14.28
CA GLU A 48 2.91 -0.73 -13.37
C GLU A 48 2.45 -1.07 -11.95
N VAL A 49 1.36 -0.44 -11.47
CA VAL A 49 0.73 -0.77 -10.18
C VAL A 49 0.34 -2.25 -10.15
N ASP A 50 -0.26 -2.77 -11.21
CA ASP A 50 -0.63 -4.17 -11.33
C ASP A 50 0.58 -5.10 -11.15
N THR A 51 1.73 -4.77 -11.76
CA THR A 51 2.95 -5.57 -11.60
C THR A 51 3.46 -5.65 -10.16
N TYR A 52 3.17 -4.64 -9.33
CA TYR A 52 3.48 -4.67 -7.91
C TYR A 52 2.46 -5.48 -7.12
N LEU A 53 1.17 -5.34 -7.44
CA LEU A 53 0.08 -6.05 -6.76
C LEU A 53 0.15 -7.56 -7.00
N VAL A 54 0.45 -8.01 -8.22
CA VAL A 54 0.57 -9.44 -8.58
C VAL A 54 1.63 -10.18 -7.73
N LYS A 55 2.67 -9.47 -7.28
CA LYS A 55 3.73 -10.02 -6.43
C LYS A 55 3.34 -10.08 -4.95
N SER A 56 2.22 -9.49 -4.55
CA SER A 56 1.72 -9.56 -3.18
C SER A 56 1.35 -11.01 -2.81
N PRO A 57 1.75 -11.49 -1.62
CA PRO A 57 1.28 -12.79 -1.12
C PRO A 57 -0.25 -12.90 -1.01
N LEU A 58 -0.97 -11.78 -0.89
CA LEU A 58 -2.42 -11.74 -0.78
C LEU A 58 -3.14 -11.52 -2.12
N TYR A 59 -2.42 -11.39 -3.24
CA TYR A 59 -2.97 -11.04 -4.54
C TYR A 59 -4.19 -11.89 -4.93
N LYS A 60 -4.12 -13.21 -4.73
CA LYS A 60 -5.19 -14.16 -5.08
C LYS A 60 -6.51 -13.93 -4.35
N PHE A 61 -6.51 -13.15 -3.27
CA PHE A 61 -7.71 -12.83 -2.47
C PHE A 61 -8.28 -11.46 -2.81
N TRP A 62 -7.62 -10.67 -3.66
CA TRP A 62 -8.04 -9.32 -3.93
C TRP A 62 -8.99 -9.23 -5.12
N THR A 63 -9.94 -8.32 -4.98
CA THR A 63 -10.69 -7.74 -6.09
C THR A 63 -10.56 -6.25 -5.91
N TYR A 64 -10.00 -5.56 -6.90
CA TYR A 64 -9.65 -4.15 -6.78
C TYR A 64 -9.91 -3.40 -8.07
N GLU A 65 -9.97 -2.08 -7.92
CA GLU A 65 -10.01 -1.10 -9.00
C GLU A 65 -8.84 -0.13 -8.78
N ILE A 66 -8.18 0.26 -9.87
CA ILE A 66 -7.07 1.21 -9.81
C ILE A 66 -7.58 2.50 -10.44
N GLU A 67 -7.57 3.59 -9.67
CA GLU A 67 -7.92 4.91 -10.16
C GLU A 67 -6.72 5.86 -10.17
N SER A 68 -6.58 6.59 -11.28
CA SER A 68 -5.51 7.57 -11.43
C SER A 68 -5.89 8.85 -10.70
N LEU A 69 -5.04 9.27 -9.77
CA LEU A 69 -5.26 10.47 -8.98
C LEU A 69 -4.65 11.69 -9.69
N PHE A 70 -5.43 12.74 -9.92
CA PHE A 70 -4.94 14.00 -10.48
C PHE A 70 -4.23 14.85 -9.42
N VAL A 71 -4.74 14.85 -8.19
CA VAL A 71 -4.16 15.49 -7.02
C VAL A 71 -4.27 14.54 -5.84
N TYR A 72 -3.18 14.38 -5.11
CA TYR A 72 -3.14 13.67 -3.84
C TYR A 72 -2.36 14.51 -2.83
N ASP A 73 -3.09 15.23 -1.98
CA ASP A 73 -2.49 15.98 -0.87
C ASP A 73 -2.55 15.13 0.39
N SER A 74 -1.41 14.56 0.79
CA SER A 74 -1.25 13.95 2.11
C SER A 74 -0.56 14.91 3.06
N GLN A 75 -1.06 15.00 4.29
CA GLN A 75 -0.29 15.57 5.39
C GLN A 75 0.84 14.58 5.70
N MET A 76 1.96 14.74 5.01
CA MET A 76 3.17 13.98 5.31
C MET A 76 3.48 14.25 6.77
N TYR A 77 3.44 13.23 7.64
CA TYR A 77 3.95 13.30 9.01
C TYR A 77 5.47 13.46 8.94
N ARG A 78 5.95 14.60 8.46
CA ARG A 78 7.33 15.01 8.70
C ARG A 78 7.41 15.38 10.17
N LEU A 79 8.48 14.93 10.82
CA LEU A 79 8.91 15.57 12.06
C LEU A 79 8.86 17.10 11.84
N PRO A 80 8.34 17.89 12.79
CA PRO A 80 8.35 19.34 12.66
C PRO A 80 9.76 19.78 12.28
N SER A 81 9.88 20.69 11.31
CA SER A 81 11.18 21.22 10.90
C SER A 81 11.91 21.71 12.14
N LEU A 82 13.06 21.10 12.46
CA LEU A 82 13.86 21.52 13.59
C LEU A 82 14.39 22.93 13.28
N GLN A 83 13.74 23.96 13.83
CA GLN A 83 14.24 25.32 13.76
C GLN A 83 15.29 25.47 14.87
N LEU A 84 16.55 25.58 14.47
CA LEU A 84 17.59 26.08 15.37
C LEU A 84 17.42 27.60 15.42
N ASN A 85 17.05 28.10 16.60
CA ASN A 85 17.04 29.53 16.91
C ASN A 85 18.46 30.06 17.06
#